data_AF-A0A3N1PYK5-F1
#
_entry.id   AF-A0A3N1PYK5-F1
#
_cell.length_a   1.000
_cell.length_b   1.000
_cell.length_c   1.000
_cell.angle_alpha   90.00
_cell.angle_beta   90.00
_cell.angle_gamma   90.00
#
_symmetry.space_group_name_H-M   'P 1'
#
loop_
_entity.id
_entity.type
_entity.pdbx_description
1 polymer ?
#
loop_
_entity_poly.entity_id
_entity_poly.type
_entity_poly.pdbx_seq_one_letter_code
_entity_poly.pdbx_strand_id
1 'polypeptide(L)'
;MSTQDNPFDQEELLEIVENQLADNEPVKVKETLLRLTMKGMAREEAVEYIACALSLEIIDVVENGQPFNHKRYAAHLDTLPEMPWLEE
;
A
#
# COMPACT_ATOMS: atom_id res chain seq x y z
N MET A 1 -18.00 12.72 -2.10
CA MET A 1 -17.16 11.53 -1.90
C MET A 1 -16.42 11.78 -0.60
N SER A 2 -16.94 11.21 0.48
CA SER A 2 -16.44 11.48 1.82
C SER A 2 -15.17 10.66 2.04
N THR A 3 -14.08 11.33 2.37
CA THR A 3 -12.77 10.80 2.78
C THR A 3 -12.83 10.14 4.17
N GLN A 4 -13.87 9.37 4.44
CA GLN A 4 -14.13 8.75 5.75
C GLN A 4 -14.40 7.28 5.53
N ASP A 5 -13.36 6.45 5.65
CA ASP A 5 -13.36 5.06 6.14
C ASP A 5 -11.93 4.48 6.06
N ASN A 6 -10.92 5.32 6.37
CA ASN A 6 -9.57 4.83 6.64
C ASN A 6 -9.25 5.24 8.08
N PRO A 7 -9.06 4.28 9.01
CA PRO A 7 -8.77 4.59 10.39
C PRO A 7 -7.39 5.24 10.60
N PHE A 8 -6.58 5.32 9.55
CA PHE A 8 -5.26 5.94 9.55
C PHE A 8 -5.20 7.17 8.64
N ASP A 9 -4.45 8.17 9.09
CA ASP A 9 -4.15 9.35 8.29
C ASP A 9 -3.20 8.98 7.13
N GLN A 10 -3.34 9.66 5.99
CA GLN A 10 -2.52 9.40 4.80
C GLN A 10 -1.02 9.51 5.11
N GLU A 11 -0.62 10.49 5.94
CA GLU A 11 0.77 10.69 6.35
C GLU A 11 1.33 9.49 7.12
N GLU A 12 0.53 8.88 8.01
CA GLU A 12 0.95 7.70 8.77
C GLU A 12 1.16 6.48 7.85
N LEU A 13 0.31 6.30 6.84
CA LEU A 13 0.47 5.21 5.87
C LEU A 13 1.71 5.40 5.02
N LEU A 14 2.01 6.63 4.58
CA LEU A 14 3.24 6.94 3.87
C LEU A 14 4.46 6.66 4.75
N GLU A 15 4.42 7.05 6.03
CA GLU A 15 5.51 6.76 6.98
C GLU A 15 5.72 5.24 7.15
N ILE A 16 4.65 4.45 7.27
CA ILE A 16 4.77 2.99 7.35
C ILE A 16 5.43 2.42 6.09
N VAL A 17 5.05 2.89 4.90
CA VAL A 17 5.68 2.43 3.64
C VAL A 17 7.15 2.83 3.58
N GLU A 18 7.50 4.04 4.01
CA GLU A 18 8.90 4.46 4.08
C GLU A 18 9.71 3.60 5.07
N ASN A 19 9.13 3.23 6.20
CA ASN A 19 9.74 2.30 7.14
C ASN A 19 9.92 0.89 6.53
N GLN A 20 8.93 0.37 5.80
CA GLN A 20 9.05 -0.90 5.07
C GLN A 20 10.18 -0.86 4.03
N LEU A 21 10.37 0.27 3.36
CA LEU A 21 11.45 0.47 2.39
C LEU A 21 12.82 0.59 3.06
N ALA A 22 12.91 1.29 4.20
CA ALA A 22 14.13 1.44 4.97
C ALA A 22 14.60 0.11 5.57
N ASP A 23 13.66 -0.66 6.13
CA ASP A 23 13.91 -1.97 6.73
C ASP A 23 14.03 -3.09 5.69
N ASN A 24 13.65 -2.80 4.43
CA ASN A 24 13.58 -3.76 3.34
C ASN A 24 12.69 -4.97 3.67
N GLU A 25 11.61 -4.72 4.43
CA GLU A 25 10.68 -5.73 4.92
C GLU A 25 9.23 -5.19 4.82
N PRO A 26 8.35 -5.83 4.01
CA PRO A 26 8.66 -6.94 3.12
C PRO A 26 9.42 -6.48 1.88
N VAL A 27 10.36 -7.31 1.39
CA VAL A 27 11.14 -7.08 0.15
C VAL A 27 10.25 -6.70 -1.04
N LYS A 28 9.01 -7.24 -1.06
CA LYS A 28 7.99 -6.98 -2.07
C LYS A 28 7.68 -5.49 -2.27
N VAL A 29 7.73 -4.68 -1.21
CA VAL A 29 7.46 -3.24 -1.28
C VAL A 29 8.54 -2.53 -2.11
N LYS A 30 9.80 -2.90 -1.90
CA LYS A 30 10.93 -2.37 -2.68
C LYS A 30 10.90 -2.84 -4.14
N GLU A 31 10.57 -4.12 -4.38
CA GLU A 31 10.38 -4.64 -5.74
C GLU A 31 9.28 -3.87 -6.48
N THR A 32 8.19 -3.55 -5.78
CA THR A 32 7.07 -2.78 -6.32
C THR A 32 7.47 -1.35 -6.64
N LEU A 33 8.16 -0.68 -5.72
CA LEU A 33 8.70 0.66 -5.97
C LEU A 33 9.62 0.69 -7.20
N LEU A 34 10.53 -0.28 -7.31
CA LEU A 34 11.41 -0.39 -8.47
C LEU A 34 10.62 -0.62 -9.75
N ARG A 35 9.64 -1.54 -9.74
CA ARG A 35 8.80 -1.84 -10.91
C ARG A 35 8.07 -0.60 -11.41
N LEU A 36 7.44 0.16 -10.52
CA LEU A 36 6.70 1.37 -10.86
C LEU A 36 7.61 2.47 -11.39
N THR A 37 8.73 2.72 -10.71
CA THR A 37 9.69 3.76 -11.14
C THR A 37 10.38 3.41 -12.46
N MET A 38 10.67 2.13 -12.74
CA MET A 38 11.18 1.70 -14.05
C MET A 38 10.18 1.92 -15.20
N LYS A 39 8.87 1.97 -14.92
CA LYS A 39 7.84 2.34 -15.89
C LYS A 39 7.75 3.87 -16.10
N GLY A 40 8.55 4.67 -15.39
CA GLY A 40 8.59 6.12 -15.51
C GLY A 40 7.76 6.88 -14.46
N MET A 41 7.20 6.19 -13.47
CA MET A 41 6.45 6.81 -12.37
C MET A 41 7.40 7.54 -11.41
N ALA A 42 6.96 8.68 -10.86
CA ALA A 42 7.70 9.36 -9.80
C ALA A 42 7.77 8.48 -8.54
N ARG A 43 8.84 8.59 -7.75
CA ARG A 43 9.01 7.77 -6.54
C ARG A 43 7.88 8.07 -5.55
N GLU A 44 7.58 9.35 -5.36
CA GLU A 44 6.56 9.85 -4.45
C GLU A 44 5.19 9.30 -4.83
N GLU A 45 4.82 9.38 -6.11
CA GLU A 45 3.58 8.81 -6.64
C GLU A 45 3.53 7.28 -6.46
N ALA A 46 4.63 6.57 -6.71
CA ALA A 46 4.70 5.13 -6.50
C ALA A 46 4.50 4.74 -5.02
N VAL A 47 5.04 5.53 -4.08
CA VAL A 47 4.84 5.34 -2.65
C VAL A 47 3.37 5.58 -2.25
N GLU A 48 2.70 6.57 -2.86
CA GLU A 48 1.26 6.79 -2.66
C GLU A 48 0.43 5.57 -3.10
N TYR A 49 0.72 4.99 -4.27
CA TYR A 49 0.06 3.74 -4.71
C TYR A 49 0.28 2.58 -3.74
N ILE A 50 1.50 2.43 -3.21
CA ILE A 50 1.81 1.40 -2.23
C ILE A 50 1.03 1.65 -0.93
N ALA A 51 0.92 2.91 -0.49
CA ALA A 51 0.11 3.29 0.67
C ALA A 51 -1.39 2.99 0.46
N CYS A 52 -1.92 3.17 -0.75
CA CYS A 52 -3.29 2.75 -1.10
C CYS A 52 -3.49 1.23 -1.02
N ALA A 53 -2.47 0.42 -1.37
CA ALA A 53 -2.57 -1.03 -1.20
C ALA A 53 -2.48 -1.43 0.28
N LEU A 54 -1.69 -0.71 1.09
CA LEU A 54 -1.53 -0.93 2.53
C LEU A 54 -2.83 -0.60 3.30
N SER A 55 -3.53 0.47 2.92
CA SER A 55 -4.71 0.95 3.65
C SER A 55 -5.81 -0.12 3.77
N LEU A 56 -5.99 -0.96 2.76
CA LEU A 56 -7.00 -2.03 2.78
C LEU A 56 -6.76 -3.07 3.87
N GLU A 57 -5.49 -3.43 4.09
CA GLU A 57 -5.14 -4.35 5.16
C GLU A 57 -5.31 -3.70 6.52
N ILE A 58 -4.95 -2.42 6.61
CA ILE A 58 -5.05 -1.65 7.85
C ILE A 58 -6.50 -1.45 8.26
N ILE A 59 -7.39 -1.13 7.31
CA ILE A 59 -8.84 -1.06 7.51
C ILE A 59 -9.35 -2.39 8.05
N ASP A 60 -9.02 -3.52 7.43
CA ASP A 60 -9.46 -4.84 7.91
C ASP A 60 -8.92 -5.22 9.29
N VAL A 61 -7.70 -4.81 9.62
CA VAL A 61 -7.12 -5.01 10.94
C VAL A 61 -7.89 -4.21 11.99
N VAL A 62 -8.21 -2.95 11.72
CA VAL A 62 -8.85 -2.05 12.67
C VAL A 62 -10.35 -2.33 12.80
N GLU A 63 -11.06 -2.43 11.68
CA GLU A 63 -12.52 -2.53 11.67
C GLU A 63 -12.99 -3.96 11.92
N ASN A 64 -12.32 -4.94 11.31
CA ASN A 64 -12.73 -6.35 11.35
C ASN A 64 -11.92 -7.18 12.35
N GLY A 65 -10.94 -6.58 13.05
CA GLY A 65 -10.08 -7.25 14.02
C GLY A 65 -9.27 -8.40 13.42
N GLN A 66 -9.08 -8.41 12.11
CA GLN A 66 -8.38 -9.49 11.41
C GLN A 66 -6.86 -9.33 11.56
N PRO A 67 -6.08 -10.43 11.55
CA PRO A 67 -4.64 -10.31 11.43
C PRO A 67 -4.27 -9.72 10.05
N PHE A 68 -3.20 -8.93 10.01
CA PHE A 68 -2.68 -8.35 8.77
C PHE A 68 -2.40 -9.45 7.72
N ASN A 69 -3.02 -9.35 6.53
CA ASN A 69 -2.89 -10.38 5.51
C ASN A 69 -1.76 -10.05 4.54
N HIS A 70 -0.54 -10.47 4.89
CA HIS A 70 0.65 -10.29 4.05
C HIS A 70 0.50 -10.83 2.63
N LYS A 71 -0.26 -11.92 2.42
CA LYS A 71 -0.44 -12.50 1.08
C LYS A 71 -1.34 -11.62 0.21
N ARG A 72 -2.41 -11.08 0.78
CA ARG A 72 -3.31 -10.17 0.07
C ARG A 72 -2.63 -8.83 -0.21
N TYR A 73 -1.89 -8.29 0.76
CA TYR A 73 -1.05 -7.11 0.54
C TYR A 73 -0.09 -7.32 -0.64
N ALA A 74 0.68 -8.41 -0.63
CA ALA A 74 1.61 -8.71 -1.71
C ALA A 74 0.93 -8.88 -3.08
N ALA A 75 -0.29 -9.44 -3.10
CA ALA A 75 -1.08 -9.57 -4.32
C ALA A 75 -1.54 -8.21 -4.86
N HIS A 76 -2.02 -7.31 -3.99
CA HIS A 76 -2.37 -5.93 -4.39
C HIS A 76 -1.13 -5.18 -4.92
N LEU A 77 0.02 -5.33 -4.25
CA LEU A 77 1.27 -4.73 -4.71
C LEU A 77 1.68 -5.19 -6.12
N ASP A 78 1.37 -6.41 -6.53
CA ASP A 78 1.70 -6.93 -7.89
C ASP A 78 0.92 -6.24 -9.01
N THR A 79 -0.23 -5.71 -8.68
CA THR A 79 -1.22 -5.16 -9.60
C THR A 79 -1.28 -3.64 -9.57
N LEU A 80 -0.31 -2.99 -8.92
CA LEU A 80 -0.12 -1.54 -9.03
C LEU A 80 0.53 -1.15 -10.37
N PRO A 81 0.09 -0.03 -10.99
CA PRO A 81 -0.85 0.97 -10.46
C PRO A 81 -2.33 0.76 -10.83
N GLU A 82 -2.66 -0.35 -11.47
CA GLU A 82 -3.99 -0.58 -12.06
C GLU A 82 -5.12 -0.68 -11.00
N MET A 83 -4.80 -1.03 -9.76
CA MET A 83 -5.73 -1.09 -8.61
C MET A 83 -7.11 -1.73 -8.85
N PRO A 84 -7.22 -2.90 -9.51
CA PRO A 84 -8.50 -3.57 -9.80
C PRO A 84 -9.40 -3.89 -8.59
N TRP A 85 -8.89 -3.82 -7.37
CA TRP A 85 -9.66 -4.06 -6.14
C TRP A 85 -10.35 -2.81 -5.58
N LEU A 86 -10.08 -1.62 -6.14
CA LEU A 86 -10.79 -0.39 -5.76
C LEU A 86 -12.13 -0.23 -6.51
N GLU A 87 -12.34 -1.00 -7.57
CA GLU A 87 -13.59 -1.02 -8.33
C GLU A 87 -14.55 -2.08 -7.74
N GLU A 88 -15.13 -1.81 -6.56
CA GLU A 88 -16.35 -2.47 -6.06
C GLU A 88 -17.20 -1.50 -5.22
#